data_AF-A0A9X0CJ25-F1
#
_entry.id   AF-A0A9X0CJ25-F1
#
_cell.length_a   1.000
_cell.length_b   1.000
_cell.length_c   1.000
_cell.angle_alpha   90.00
_cell.angle_beta   90.00
_cell.angle_gamma   90.00
#
_symmetry.space_group_name_H-M   'P 1'
#
loop_
_entity.id
_entity.type
_entity.pdbx_description
1 polymer ?
#
loop_
_entity_poly.entity_id
_entity_poly.type
_entity_poly.pdbx_seq_one_letter_code
_entity_poly.pdbx_strand_id
1 'polypeptide(L)'
;YCIYPGYHSNPGISYSFYLPGNGKSTNFVWKQKNEGGCSTTCAGGVQLIKVTCHRVDDDTDVTPVYCDKNSKPAVSKPCNLAPVQN
;
A
#
# COMPACT_ATOMS: atom_id res chain seq x y z
N TYR A 1 -6.51 14.69 52.32
CA TYR A 1 -5.43 14.81 51.33
C TYR A 1 -5.03 13.40 50.94
N CYS A 2 -5.27 13.01 49.69
CA CYS A 2 -4.90 11.69 49.19
C CYS A 2 -3.85 11.90 48.10
N ILE A 3 -2.60 11.51 48.37
CA ILE A 3 -1.61 11.34 47.31
C ILE A 3 -2.01 10.07 46.58
N TYR A 4 -2.27 10.13 45.28
CA TYR A 4 -2.33 8.94 44.44
C TYR A 4 -0.89 8.56 44.06
N PRO A 5 -0.30 7.48 44.59
CA PRO A 5 0.95 6.96 44.04
C PRO A 5 0.61 6.23 42.74
N GLY A 6 0.35 7.00 41.68
CA GLY A 6 0.17 6.47 40.33
C GLY A 6 1.50 5.94 39.83
N TYR A 7 1.75 4.64 39.99
CA TYR A 7 2.87 3.98 39.33
C TYR A 7 2.56 3.85 37.84
N HIS A 8 2.88 4.89 37.08
CA HIS A 8 2.82 4.86 35.62
C HIS A 8 4.07 4.15 35.11
N SER A 9 3.91 2.90 34.69
CA SER A 9 4.99 2.19 33.99
C SER A 9 5.32 2.93 32.72
N ASN A 10 6.56 3.40 32.56
CA ASN A 10 7.02 3.99 31.31
C ASN A 10 7.09 2.87 30.27
N PRO A 11 6.22 2.85 29.25
CA PRO A 11 6.14 1.73 28.31
C PRO A 11 7.35 1.64 27.37
N GLY A 12 8.28 2.60 27.43
CA GLY A 12 9.49 2.60 26.61
C GLY A 12 9.15 2.78 25.13
N ILE A 13 9.33 3.99 24.60
CA ILE A 13 9.16 4.20 23.16
C ILE A 13 10.39 3.65 22.45
N SER A 14 10.20 2.58 21.68
CA SER A 14 11.19 2.08 20.73
C SER A 14 10.88 2.62 19.34
N TYR A 15 11.86 3.23 18.70
CA TYR A 15 11.79 3.65 17.30
C TYR A 15 12.97 3.05 16.53
N SER A 16 12.71 2.58 15.31
CA SER A 16 13.74 2.11 14.38
C SER A 16 13.68 2.89 13.06
N PHE A 17 14.82 3.44 12.62
CA PHE A 17 14.98 4.08 11.31
C PHE A 17 15.83 3.20 10.38
N TYR A 18 15.60 3.28 9.08
CA TYR A 18 16.45 2.65 8.07
C TYR A 18 17.54 3.62 7.60
N LEU A 19 18.80 3.20 7.65
CA LEU A 19 19.93 4.00 7.19
C LEU A 19 20.03 3.95 5.65
N PRO A 20 20.15 5.09 4.96
CA PRO A 20 20.41 5.10 3.53
C PRO A 20 21.77 4.45 3.23
N GLY A 21 21.78 3.46 2.34
CA GLY A 21 23.00 2.75 1.90
C GLY A 21 23.35 1.46 2.64
N ASN A 22 22.67 1.13 3.75
CA ASN A 22 22.87 -0.13 4.48
C ASN A 22 21.62 -1.04 4.46
N GLY A 23 20.77 -0.86 3.44
CA GLY A 23 19.65 -1.78 3.21
C GLY A 23 20.21 -3.12 2.76
N LYS A 24 19.82 -4.22 3.43
CA LYS A 24 19.87 -5.55 2.80
C LYS A 24 19.36 -5.41 1.36
N SER A 25 19.94 -6.12 0.39
CA SER A 25 19.40 -6.13 -0.98
C SER A 25 17.95 -6.63 -0.93
N THR A 26 17.00 -5.68 -0.90
CA THR A 26 15.58 -5.99 -0.82
C THR A 26 15.00 -5.84 -2.20
N ASN A 27 14.25 -6.84 -2.62
CA ASN A 27 13.50 -6.72 -3.87
C ASN A 27 12.32 -5.76 -3.66
N PHE A 28 11.96 -5.05 -4.72
CA PHE A 28 10.83 -4.14 -4.75
C PHE A 28 9.81 -4.66 -5.76
N VAL A 29 8.53 -4.62 -5.39
CA VAL A 29 7.44 -5.13 -6.22
C VAL A 29 6.31 -4.11 -6.30
N TRP A 30 5.72 -4.01 -7.49
CA TRP A 30 4.51 -3.21 -7.68
C TRP A 30 3.31 -3.93 -7.07
N LYS A 31 2.59 -3.24 -6.19
CA LYS A 31 1.29 -3.65 -5.70
C LYS A 31 0.19 -2.83 -6.33
N GLN A 32 -0.92 -3.52 -6.55
CA GLN A 32 -2.13 -2.95 -7.12
C GLN A 32 -3.24 -3.04 -6.08
N LYS A 33 -3.83 -1.90 -5.75
CA LYS A 33 -4.97 -1.82 -4.84
C LYS A 33 -6.10 -1.08 -5.52
N ASN A 34 -7.31 -1.56 -5.35
CA ASN A 34 -8.50 -0.88 -5.86
C ASN A 34 -8.63 0.47 -5.17
N GLU A 35 -8.59 1.56 -5.94
CA GLU A 35 -8.69 2.92 -5.40
C GLU A 35 -10.15 3.38 -5.31
N GLY A 36 -11.04 2.78 -6.11
CA GLY A 36 -12.46 3.06 -6.12
C GLY A 36 -13.29 1.90 -6.66
N GLY A 37 -14.60 2.11 -6.72
CA GLY A 37 -15.52 1.19 -7.37
C GLY A 37 -15.43 1.27 -8.90
N CYS A 38 -16.05 0.30 -9.57
CA CYS A 38 -16.19 0.34 -11.02
C CYS A 38 -17.08 1.51 -11.43
N SER A 39 -16.69 2.25 -12.47
CA SER A 39 -17.47 3.37 -13.05
C SER A 39 -18.90 2.98 -13.39
N THR A 40 -19.10 1.74 -13.84
CA THR A 40 -20.39 1.26 -14.33
C THR A 40 -20.66 -0.08 -13.67
N THR A 41 -21.86 -0.31 -13.16
CA THR A 41 -22.26 -1.61 -12.60
C THR A 41 -22.59 -2.65 -13.67
N CYS A 42 -22.74 -2.25 -14.93
CA CYS A 42 -23.12 -3.11 -16.06
C CYS A 42 -22.50 -2.62 -17.38
N ALA A 43 -22.51 -3.47 -18.42
CA ALA A 43 -22.11 -3.14 -19.80
C ALA A 43 -20.67 -2.62 -19.99
N GLY A 44 -19.74 -3.02 -19.11
CA GLY A 44 -18.34 -2.60 -19.17
C GLY A 44 -18.10 -1.22 -18.56
N GLY A 45 -17.34 -1.20 -17.47
CA GLY A 45 -16.84 0.02 -16.84
C GLY A 45 -15.32 0.00 -16.72
N VAL A 46 -14.78 1.10 -16.22
CA VAL A 46 -13.36 1.23 -15.86
C VAL A 46 -13.26 1.44 -14.35
N GLN A 47 -12.33 0.75 -13.71
CA GLN A 47 -12.01 0.92 -12.30
C GLN A 47 -10.58 1.45 -12.17
N LEU A 48 -10.42 2.43 -11.29
CA LEU A 48 -9.12 3.01 -10.95
C LEU A 48 -8.39 2.12 -9.94
N ILE A 49 -7.09 1.97 -10.17
CA ILE A 49 -6.19 1.16 -9.35
C ILE A 49 -5.04 2.03 -8.88
N LYS A 50 -4.88 2.05 -7.57
CA LYS A 50 -3.72 2.59 -6.90
C LYS A 50 -2.55 1.64 -7.06
N VAL A 51 -1.49 2.12 -7.69
CA VAL A 51 -0.25 1.36 -7.90
C VAL A 51 0.82 1.91 -6.95
N THR A 52 1.24 1.09 -6.00
CA THR A 52 2.25 1.44 -4.98
C THR A 52 3.46 0.53 -5.10
N CYS A 53 4.63 1.05 -4.74
CA CYS A 53 5.86 0.26 -4.74
C CYS A 53 6.09 -0.25 -3.32
N HIS A 54 6.15 -1.56 -3.16
CA HIS A 54 6.35 -2.18 -1.85
C HIS A 54 7.67 -2.94 -1.81
N ARG A 55 8.30 -2.89 -0.64
CA ARG A 55 9.43 -3.74 -0.30
C ARG A 55 8.97 -5.16 -0.01
N VAL A 56 9.71 -6.16 -0.47
CA VAL A 56 9.34 -7.57 -0.28
C VAL A 56 9.63 -8.07 1.14
N ASP A 57 10.55 -7.44 1.87
CA ASP A 57 10.95 -7.90 3.21
C ASP A 57 9.92 -7.59 4.29
N ASP A 58 9.30 -6.41 4.26
CA ASP A 58 8.40 -5.92 5.29
C ASP A 58 7.05 -5.40 4.75
N ASP A 59 6.83 -5.52 3.43
CA ASP A 59 5.65 -5.01 2.74
C ASP A 59 5.46 -3.49 2.83
N THR A 60 6.51 -2.75 3.18
CA THR A 60 6.42 -1.30 3.38
C THR A 60 6.25 -0.58 2.04
N ASP A 61 5.30 0.35 1.98
CA ASP A 61 5.14 1.30 0.87
C ASP A 61 6.36 2.23 0.84
N VAL A 62 7.04 2.24 -0.31
CA VAL A 62 8.23 3.04 -0.54
C VAL A 62 8.06 3.90 -1.78
N THR A 63 9.06 4.77 -2.02
CA THR A 63 9.02 5.62 -3.19
C THR A 63 8.99 4.78 -4.49
N PRO A 64 8.19 5.19 -5.49
CA PRO A 64 8.07 4.47 -6.75
C PRO A 64 9.37 4.43 -7.58
N VAL A 65 10.43 5.13 -7.13
CA VAL A 65 11.76 5.14 -7.76
C VAL A 65 12.49 3.81 -7.52
N TYR A 66 12.16 3.09 -6.44
CA TYR A 66 12.79 1.79 -6.13
C TYR A 66 12.26 0.65 -7.00
N CYS A 67 11.02 0.74 -7.50
CA CYS A 67 10.46 -0.23 -8.42
C CYS A 67 10.79 0.12 -9.87
N ASP A 68 10.96 -0.91 -10.71
CA ASP A 68 11.25 -0.71 -12.13
C ASP A 68 10.04 -0.07 -12.84
N LYS A 69 10.24 1.12 -13.44
CA LYS A 69 9.20 1.88 -14.13
C LYS A 69 8.63 1.16 -15.36
N ASN A 70 9.40 0.32 -16.03
CA ASN A 70 8.94 -0.46 -17.19
C ASN A 70 8.00 -1.59 -16.76
N SER A 71 8.15 -2.10 -15.54
CA SER A 71 7.25 -3.09 -14.95
C SER A 71 6.00 -2.49 -14.29
N LYS A 72 5.83 -1.16 -14.36
CA LYS A 72 4.72 -0.46 -13.71
C LYS A 72 3.38 -0.88 -14.33
N PRO A 73 2.44 -1.43 -13.55
CA PRO A 73 1.15 -1.82 -14.06
C PRO A 73 0.24 -0.64 -14.39
N ALA A 74 -0.79 -0.91 -15.18
CA ALA A 74 -1.84 0.05 -15.51
C ALA A 74 -2.57 0.56 -14.26
N VAL A 75 -2.83 1.86 -14.23
CA VAL A 75 -3.59 2.55 -13.15
C VAL A 75 -5.11 2.44 -13.33
N SER A 76 -5.55 1.73 -14.37
CA SER A 76 -6.94 1.44 -14.65
C SER A 76 -7.08 0.01 -15.16
N LYS A 77 -8.20 -0.63 -14.83
CA LYS A 77 -8.58 -1.92 -15.39
C LYS A 77 -10.05 -1.94 -15.80
N PRO A 78 -10.40 -2.71 -16.84
CA PRO A 78 -11.80 -2.96 -17.18
C PRO A 78 -12.48 -3.77 -16.06
N CYS A 79 -13.72 -3.44 -15.76
CA CYS A 79 -14.57 -4.07 -14.76
C CYS A 79 -16.00 -4.24 -15.30
N ASN A 80 -16.78 -5.15 -14.72
CA ASN A 80 -18.18 -5.40 -15.11
C ASN A 80 -18.37 -5.66 -16.61
N LEU A 81 -17.50 -6.51 -17.18
CA LEU A 81 -17.56 -7.00 -18.57
C LEU A 81 -18.72 -7.97 -18.84
N ALA A 82 -19.51 -8.30 -17.81
CA ALA A 82 -20.70 -9.12 -18.00
C ALA A 82 -21.73 -8.36 -18.86
N PRO A 83 -22.41 -9.07 -19.78
CA PRO A 83 -23.48 -8.46 -20.56
C PRO A 83 -24.60 -7.96 -19.63
N VAL A 84 -25.23 -6.87 -20.02
CA VAL A 84 -26.52 -6.48 -19.43
C VAL A 84 -27.51 -7.59 -19.71
N GLN A 85 -27.87 -8.33 -18.68
CA GLN A 85 -28.92 -9.32 -18.77
C GLN A 85 -30.25 -8.55 -18.79
N ASN A 86 -30.87 -8.57 -19.97
CA ASN A 86 -32.14 -7.92 -20.29
C ASN A 86 -33.31 -8.79 -19.81
#